data_AF-A0A9W7TVN4-F1
#
_entry.id   AF-A0A9W7TVN4-F1
#
_cell.length_a   1.000
_cell.length_b   1.000
_cell.length_c   1.000
_cell.angle_alpha   90.00
_cell.angle_beta   90.00
_cell.angle_gamma   90.00
#
_symmetry.space_group_name_H-M   'P 1'
#
loop_
_entity.id
_entity.type
_entity.pdbx_description
1 polymer ?
#
loop_
_entity_poly.entity_id
_entity_poly.type
_entity_poly.pdbx_seq_one_letter_code
_entity_poly.pdbx_strand_id
1 'polypeptide(L)'
;MNLVYLLILALTESVLTQTCAPGYMQMKRKCVDVDECDFENPVCGDDADCFNTEGSYYCHCHKGFKPSGNFTANDSIKCQDINECLENSIDCGPNAQCLNVDGSYACVCNMGYDPSNGTDTFTVGQRVQCIGLVQNGNW
;
A
#
# COMPACT_ATOMS: atom_id res chain seq x y z
N MET A 1 56.52 -4.84 -32.59
CA MET A 1 55.13 -4.78 -32.09
C MET A 1 54.23 -5.30 -33.19
N ASN A 2 53.59 -6.45 -32.98
CA ASN A 2 52.96 -7.25 -34.04
C ASN A 2 51.51 -6.79 -34.29
N LEU A 3 51.14 -6.48 -35.54
CA LEU A 3 49.76 -6.11 -35.90
C LEU A 3 48.75 -7.22 -35.52
N VAL A 4 49.17 -8.48 -35.48
CA VAL A 4 48.35 -9.61 -35.03
C VAL A 4 47.97 -9.46 -33.55
N TYR A 5 48.86 -8.90 -32.71
CA TYR A 5 48.60 -8.66 -31.29
C TYR A 5 47.60 -7.50 -31.07
N LEU A 6 47.65 -6.47 -31.93
CA LEU A 6 46.69 -5.35 -31.95
C LEU A 6 45.30 -5.79 -32.44
N LEU A 7 45.22 -6.71 -33.40
CA LEU A 7 43.95 -7.31 -33.84
C LEU A 7 43.34 -8.23 -32.78
N ILE A 8 44.16 -8.99 -32.03
CA ILE A 8 43.69 -9.80 -30.91
C ILE A 8 43.15 -8.90 -29.79
N LEU A 9 43.82 -7.78 -29.47
CA LEU A 9 43.33 -6.78 -28.51
C LEU A 9 42.02 -6.12 -28.97
N ALA A 10 41.89 -5.79 -30.27
CA ALA A 10 40.66 -5.22 -30.83
C ALA A 10 39.48 -6.20 -30.89
N LEU A 11 39.74 -7.51 -30.95
CA LEU A 11 38.70 -8.55 -30.86
C LEU A 11 38.32 -8.86 -29.41
N THR A 12 39.19 -8.60 -28.43
CA THR A 12 38.85 -8.75 -27.00
C THR A 12 38.03 -7.59 -26.42
N GLU A 13 37.97 -6.44 -27.11
CA GLU A 13 37.06 -5.34 -26.76
C GLU A 13 35.61 -5.58 -27.24
N SER A 14 35.38 -6.64 -28.02
CA SER A 14 34.08 -6.97 -28.61
C SER A 14 33.26 -8.01 -27.84
N VAL A 15 33.62 -8.34 -26.60
CA VAL A 15 32.59 -8.80 -25.66
C VAL A 15 31.84 -7.54 -25.21
N LEU A 16 30.97 -7.02 -26.08
CA LEU A 16 29.93 -6.09 -25.67
C LEU A 16 29.17 -6.82 -24.59
N THR A 17 29.48 -6.55 -23.32
CA THR A 17 28.68 -7.00 -22.21
C THR A 17 27.33 -6.36 -22.45
N GLN A 18 26.41 -7.12 -23.06
CA GLN A 18 25.03 -6.72 -23.27
C GLN A 18 24.43 -6.66 -21.87
N THR A 19 24.66 -5.55 -21.18
CA THR A 19 24.06 -5.28 -19.90
C THR A 19 22.68 -4.75 -20.19
N CYS A 20 21.67 -5.42 -19.65
CA CYS A 20 20.31 -4.95 -19.75
C CYS A 20 20.13 -3.63 -19.02
N ALA A 21 19.11 -2.85 -19.40
CA ALA A 21 18.72 -1.68 -18.65
C ALA A 21 18.29 -2.09 -17.21
N PRO A 22 18.32 -1.16 -16.22
CA PRO A 22 17.72 -1.42 -14.91
C PRO A 22 16.28 -1.92 -15.05
N GLY A 23 15.88 -2.89 -14.22
CA GLY A 23 14.57 -3.56 -14.31
C GLY A 23 14.51 -4.74 -15.29
N TYR A 24 15.63 -5.10 -15.93
CA TYR A 24 15.66 -6.22 -16.90
C TYR A 24 16.75 -7.22 -16.58
N MET A 25 16.46 -8.50 -16.81
CA MET A 25 17.41 -9.61 -16.70
C MET A 25 17.76 -10.20 -18.06
N GLN A 26 19.00 -10.65 -18.20
CA GLN A 26 19.50 -11.25 -19.43
C GLN A 26 19.04 -12.71 -19.54
N MET A 27 18.20 -13.03 -20.53
CA MET A 27 17.79 -14.39 -20.87
C MET A 27 18.07 -14.70 -22.34
N LYS A 28 18.96 -15.68 -22.62
CA LYS A 28 19.28 -16.17 -23.98
C LYS A 28 19.51 -15.05 -25.02
N ARG A 29 20.40 -14.09 -24.71
CA ARG A 29 20.73 -12.91 -25.54
C ARG A 29 19.60 -11.88 -25.74
N LYS A 30 18.50 -11.97 -24.99
CA LYS A 30 17.50 -10.91 -24.87
C LYS A 30 17.45 -10.36 -23.46
N CYS A 31 17.07 -9.09 -23.34
CA CYS A 31 16.68 -8.51 -22.07
C CYS A 31 15.19 -8.77 -21.89
N VAL A 32 14.84 -9.40 -20.79
CA VAL A 32 13.47 -9.68 -20.40
C VAL A 32 13.21 -8.88 -19.14
N ASP A 33 12.04 -8.26 -19.11
CA ASP A 33 11.53 -7.55 -17.95
C ASP A 33 11.60 -8.45 -16.70
N VAL A 34 12.03 -7.87 -15.58
CA VAL A 34 12.01 -8.56 -14.29
C VAL A 34 10.64 -8.31 -13.69
N ASP A 35 9.88 -9.35 -13.44
CA ASP A 35 8.65 -9.20 -12.67
C ASP A 35 9.00 -9.12 -11.18
N GLU A 36 9.10 -7.91 -10.64
CA GLU A 36 9.40 -7.71 -9.23
C GLU A 36 8.29 -8.18 -8.29
N CYS A 37 7.06 -8.40 -8.80
CA CYS A 37 5.93 -8.90 -8.01
C CYS A 37 5.99 -10.41 -7.75
N ASP A 38 6.77 -11.15 -8.55
CA ASP A 38 6.95 -12.61 -8.43
C ASP A 38 8.08 -13.02 -7.46
N PHE A 39 8.67 -12.07 -6.73
CA PHE A 39 9.77 -12.33 -5.80
C PHE A 39 9.32 -12.95 -4.48
N GLU A 40 10.15 -13.83 -3.90
CA GLU A 40 9.87 -14.48 -2.60
C GLU A 40 9.70 -13.47 -1.45
N ASN A 41 10.42 -12.35 -1.51
CA ASN A 41 10.21 -11.21 -0.63
C ASN A 41 9.46 -10.12 -1.42
N PRO A 42 8.17 -9.85 -1.11
CA PRO A 42 7.38 -8.88 -1.83
C PRO A 42 8.05 -7.50 -1.81
N VAL A 43 8.13 -6.87 -2.97
CA VAL A 43 8.65 -5.50 -3.10
C VAL A 43 7.68 -4.48 -2.50
N CYS A 44 6.38 -4.77 -2.50
CA CYS A 44 5.38 -3.99 -1.80
C CYS A 44 5.27 -4.46 -0.34
N GLY A 45 5.10 -3.52 0.59
CA GLY A 45 4.78 -3.84 1.98
C GLY A 45 3.37 -4.41 2.14
N ASP A 46 3.00 -4.68 3.40
CA ASP A 46 1.64 -5.11 3.74
C ASP A 46 0.59 -4.07 3.29
N ASP A 47 -0.65 -4.55 3.09
CA ASP A 47 -1.81 -3.75 2.65
C ASP A 47 -1.59 -3.02 1.32
N ALA A 48 -0.89 -3.67 0.40
CA ALA A 48 -0.62 -3.18 -0.94
C ALA A 48 -0.70 -4.28 -2.00
N ASP A 49 -1.20 -3.92 -3.19
CA ASP A 49 -1.10 -4.73 -4.39
C ASP A 49 0.14 -4.33 -5.20
N CYS A 50 0.85 -5.31 -5.75
CA CYS A 50 1.99 -5.10 -6.65
C CYS A 50 1.54 -5.17 -8.11
N PHE A 51 2.01 -4.22 -8.92
CA PHE A 51 1.79 -4.19 -10.36
C PHE A 51 3.11 -4.09 -11.10
N ASN A 52 3.45 -5.14 -11.84
CA ASN A 52 4.60 -5.15 -12.71
C ASN A 52 4.37 -4.24 -13.94
N THR A 53 5.42 -3.56 -14.38
CA THR A 53 5.44 -2.69 -15.55
C THR A 53 6.75 -2.88 -16.33
N GLU A 54 6.78 -2.48 -17.59
CA GLU A 54 8.00 -2.66 -18.39
C GLU A 54 9.20 -1.85 -17.82
N GLY A 55 10.16 -2.56 -17.23
CA GLY A 55 11.38 -2.03 -16.60
C GLY A 55 11.24 -1.51 -15.17
N SER A 56 10.11 -1.75 -14.51
CA SER A 56 9.83 -1.28 -13.13
C SER A 56 8.56 -1.94 -12.58
N TYR A 57 8.19 -1.61 -11.36
CA TYR A 57 6.89 -1.93 -10.78
C TYR A 57 6.31 -0.70 -10.08
N TYR A 58 5.06 -0.80 -9.63
CA TYR A 58 4.51 0.11 -8.63
C TYR A 58 3.61 -0.63 -7.65
N CYS A 59 3.52 -0.09 -6.44
CA CYS A 59 2.63 -0.60 -5.40
C CYS A 59 1.40 0.31 -5.26
N HIS A 60 0.23 -0.29 -5.12
CA HIS A 60 -1.01 0.40 -4.81
C HIS A 60 -1.48 0.03 -3.41
N CYS A 61 -1.50 0.99 -2.49
CA CYS A 61 -2.07 0.74 -1.16
C CYS A 61 -3.54 0.38 -1.26
N HIS A 62 -3.95 -0.62 -0.48
CA HIS A 62 -5.35 -0.99 -0.35
C HIS A 62 -6.17 0.18 0.17
N LYS A 63 -7.49 0.12 -0.07
CA LYS A 63 -8.41 1.15 0.42
C LYS A 63 -8.32 1.27 1.95
N GLY A 64 -8.22 2.49 2.44
CA GLY A 64 -8.01 2.77 3.87
C GLY A 64 -6.55 2.99 4.24
N PHE A 65 -5.62 2.79 3.30
CA PHE A 65 -4.19 2.99 3.52
C PHE A 65 -3.58 4.01 2.55
N LYS A 66 -2.49 4.63 2.96
CA LYS A 66 -1.70 5.59 2.17
C LYS A 66 -0.21 5.26 2.21
N PRO A 67 0.58 5.66 1.20
CA PRO A 67 2.02 5.48 1.25
C PRO A 67 2.66 6.21 2.45
N SER A 68 3.53 5.51 3.19
CA SER A 68 4.28 6.04 4.32
C SER A 68 5.59 6.70 3.88
N GLY A 69 5.53 7.98 3.50
CA GLY A 69 6.73 8.79 3.25
C GLY A 69 7.11 8.93 1.76
N ASN A 70 8.34 9.38 1.51
CA ASN A 70 8.87 9.59 0.16
C ASN A 70 9.66 8.36 -0.28
N PHE A 71 9.10 7.55 -1.16
CA PHE A 71 9.75 6.34 -1.68
C PHE A 71 10.55 6.66 -2.95
N THR A 72 11.74 6.08 -3.06
CA THR A 72 12.46 5.95 -4.32
C THR A 72 12.10 4.62 -4.99
N ALA A 73 12.37 4.46 -6.29
CA ALA A 73 11.99 3.26 -7.07
C ALA A 73 12.52 1.92 -6.54
N ASN A 74 13.38 1.94 -5.51
CA ASN A 74 14.00 0.76 -4.91
C ASN A 74 13.59 0.54 -3.44
N ASP A 75 12.74 1.42 -2.89
CA ASP A 75 12.25 1.27 -1.53
C ASP A 75 10.97 0.45 -1.53
N SER A 76 10.86 -0.51 -0.61
CA SER A 76 9.59 -1.18 -0.37
C SER A 76 8.55 -0.16 0.07
N ILE A 77 7.53 0.06 -0.76
CA ILE A 77 6.43 0.96 -0.43
C ILE A 77 5.72 0.37 0.78
N LYS A 78 5.76 1.09 1.91
CA LYS A 78 4.98 0.74 3.09
C LYS A 78 3.68 1.51 3.06
N CYS A 79 2.56 0.80 3.15
CA CYS A 79 1.27 1.41 3.34
C CYS A 79 1.03 1.59 4.85
N GLN A 80 0.50 2.76 5.21
CA GLN A 80 0.10 3.07 6.57
C GLN A 80 -1.39 3.38 6.58
N ASP A 81 -2.05 2.95 7.64
CA ASP A 81 -3.45 3.23 7.88
C ASP A 81 -3.76 4.74 7.80
N ILE A 82 -4.85 5.08 7.14
CA ILE A 82 -5.36 6.44 7.07
C ILE A 82 -6.20 6.66 8.31
N ASN A 83 -5.77 7.56 9.18
CA ASN A 83 -6.61 7.93 10.32
C ASN A 83 -7.73 8.89 9.92
N GLU A 84 -8.88 8.36 9.48
CA GLU A 84 -9.98 9.19 9.00
C GLU A 84 -10.61 10.04 10.12
N CYS A 85 -10.47 9.61 11.38
CA CYS A 85 -10.91 10.39 12.54
C CYS A 85 -10.07 11.67 12.74
N LEU A 86 -8.77 11.66 12.41
CA LEU A 86 -7.90 12.83 12.52
C LEU A 86 -7.95 13.73 11.28
N GLU A 87 -8.25 13.16 10.12
CA GLU A 87 -8.39 13.93 8.87
C GLU A 87 -9.72 14.72 8.81
N ASN A 88 -10.54 14.68 9.87
CA ASN A 88 -11.86 15.31 9.98
C ASN A 88 -12.81 14.98 8.82
N SER A 89 -12.64 13.81 8.21
CA SER A 89 -13.45 13.39 7.06
C SER A 89 -14.72 12.64 7.46
N ILE A 90 -14.87 12.27 8.74
CA ILE A 90 -15.96 11.42 9.22
C ILE A 90 -16.92 12.16 10.14
N ASP A 91 -18.20 12.18 9.78
CA ASP A 91 -19.31 12.50 10.67
C ASP A 91 -19.98 11.21 11.18
N CYS A 92 -19.70 10.86 12.44
CA CYS A 92 -20.27 9.68 13.09
C CYS A 92 -21.73 9.84 13.51
N GLY A 93 -22.29 11.05 13.44
CA GLY A 93 -23.60 11.38 13.96
C GLY A 93 -23.58 11.91 15.41
N PRO A 94 -24.73 12.41 15.89
CA PRO A 94 -24.83 12.99 17.21
C PRO A 94 -24.63 11.95 18.31
N ASN A 95 -23.98 12.35 19.39
CA ASN A 95 -23.68 11.49 20.55
C ASN A 95 -22.85 10.24 20.19
N ALA A 96 -22.04 10.34 19.14
CA ALA A 96 -21.09 9.32 18.73
C ALA A 96 -19.67 9.89 18.70
N GLN A 97 -18.69 9.01 18.80
CA GLN A 97 -17.28 9.30 18.62
C GLN A 97 -16.70 8.41 17.52
N CYS A 98 -15.70 8.93 16.81
CA CYS A 98 -14.93 8.20 15.82
C CYS A 98 -13.77 7.47 16.49
N LEU A 99 -13.59 6.19 16.17
CA LEU A 99 -12.44 5.38 16.53
C LEU A 99 -11.72 4.95 15.25
N ASN A 100 -10.42 5.17 15.21
CA ASN A 100 -9.60 4.71 14.11
C ASN A 100 -9.41 3.19 14.18
N VAL A 101 -9.54 2.50 13.05
CA VAL A 101 -9.41 1.04 12.94
C VAL A 101 -8.50 0.75 11.75
N ASP A 102 -7.69 -0.29 11.81
CA ASP A 102 -6.83 -0.61 10.67
C ASP A 102 -7.64 -0.82 9.38
N GLY A 103 -7.34 -0.02 8.35
CA GLY A 103 -8.02 0.03 7.06
C GLY A 103 -9.37 0.77 7.05
N SER A 104 -9.82 1.35 8.17
CA SER A 104 -11.10 2.08 8.24
C SER A 104 -11.31 2.87 9.55
N TYR A 105 -12.57 3.16 9.87
CA TYR A 105 -12.97 3.77 11.13
C TYR A 105 -14.22 3.08 11.68
N ALA A 106 -14.47 3.22 12.96
CA ALA A 106 -15.72 2.81 13.60
C ALA A 106 -16.36 4.00 14.31
N CYS A 107 -17.68 4.13 14.17
CA CYS A 107 -18.45 5.10 14.92
C CYS A 107 -19.16 4.41 16.08
N VAL A 108 -18.87 4.86 17.30
CA VAL A 108 -19.37 4.25 18.53
C VAL A 108 -20.17 5.27 19.34
N CYS A 109 -21.26 4.83 19.98
CA CYS A 109 -22.06 5.72 20.82
C CYS A 109 -21.29 6.15 22.07
N ASN A 110 -21.48 7.41 22.46
CA ASN A 110 -20.96 7.94 23.71
C ASN A 110 -21.65 7.28 24.90
N MET A 111 -21.00 7.33 26.07
CA MET A 111 -21.56 6.79 27.31
C MET A 111 -22.98 7.34 27.58
N GLY A 112 -23.92 6.45 27.86
CA GLY A 112 -25.34 6.79 28.09
C GLY A 112 -26.22 6.72 26.84
N TYR A 113 -25.67 6.34 25.69
CA TYR A 113 -26.41 6.16 24.44
C TYR A 113 -26.18 4.77 23.85
N ASP A 114 -27.23 4.23 23.23
CA ASP A 114 -27.21 2.94 22.53
C ASP A 114 -27.54 3.11 21.04
N PRO A 115 -27.09 2.20 20.16
CA PRO A 115 -27.48 2.17 18.76
C PRO A 115 -28.99 1.95 18.63
N SER A 116 -29.66 2.84 17.89
CA SER A 116 -31.12 2.75 17.65
C SER A 116 -31.59 1.43 17.04
N ASN A 117 -30.72 0.76 16.26
CA ASN A 117 -31.03 -0.50 15.59
C ASN A 117 -30.74 -1.74 16.46
N GLY A 118 -30.25 -1.56 17.70
CA GLY A 118 -29.92 -2.66 18.61
C GLY A 118 -28.77 -3.58 18.17
N THR A 119 -28.11 -3.27 17.05
CA THR A 119 -26.89 -3.94 16.56
C THR A 119 -25.66 -3.37 17.25
N ASP A 120 -24.61 -4.18 17.36
CA ASP A 120 -23.37 -3.88 18.08
C ASP A 120 -22.86 -2.45 17.90
N THR A 121 -22.34 -1.91 18.99
CA THR A 121 -21.77 -0.56 19.13
C THR A 121 -20.53 -0.30 18.25
N PHE A 122 -20.16 -1.23 17.38
CA PHE A 122 -18.95 -1.21 16.56
C PHE A 122 -19.28 -1.58 15.11
N THR A 123 -19.76 -0.62 14.33
CA THR A 123 -19.93 -0.80 12.88
C THR A 123 -18.78 -0.11 12.15
N VAL A 124 -17.97 -0.89 11.45
CA VAL A 124 -16.82 -0.39 10.67
C VAL A 124 -17.32 0.28 9.38
N GLY A 125 -16.77 1.46 9.07
CA GLY A 125 -17.03 2.21 7.84
C GLY A 125 -18.43 2.81 7.74
N GLN A 126 -19.19 2.91 8.85
CA GLN A 126 -20.54 3.45 8.84
C GLN A 126 -20.80 4.42 10.00
N ARG A 127 -21.68 5.39 9.76
CA ARG A 127 -22.23 6.27 10.79
C ARG A 127 -23.18 5.50 11.72
N VAL A 128 -23.36 5.99 12.94
CA VAL A 128 -24.26 5.39 13.92
C VAL A 128 -25.33 6.39 14.37
N GLN A 129 -26.52 5.88 14.68
CA GLN A 129 -27.59 6.67 15.30
C GLN A 129 -27.73 6.27 16.76
N CYS A 130 -27.34 7.17 17.65
CA CYS A 130 -27.28 6.94 19.08
C CYS A 130 -28.51 7.54 19.79
N ILE A 131 -29.27 6.70 20.49
CA ILE A 131 -30.42 7.08 21.28
C ILE A 131 -30.08 6.99 22.77
N GLY A 132 -30.54 7.97 23.55
CA GLY A 132 -30.28 7.97 24.99
C GLY A 132 -30.94 6.76 25.65
N LEU A 133 -30.22 6.12 26.57
CA LEU A 133 -30.80 5.10 27.44
C LEU A 133 -31.91 5.75 28.25
N VAL A 134 -33.16 5.29 28.08
CA VAL A 134 -34.26 5.74 28.92
C VAL A 134 -33.95 5.32 30.34
N GLN A 135 -33.57 6.27 31.21
CA GLN A 135 -33.47 6.02 32.63
C GLN A 135 -34.89 5.72 33.14
N ASN A 136 -35.23 4.43 33.23
CA ASN A 136 -36.39 3.87 33.91
C ASN A 136 -37.50 4.88 34.27
N GLY A 137 -38.35 5.16 33.27
CA GLY A 137 -39.73 5.62 33.38
C GLY A 137 -40.14 6.53 34.54
N ASN A 138 -39.85 7.85 34.44
CA ASN A 138 -40.65 8.86 35.12
C ASN A 138 -40.80 10.09 34.21
N TRP A 139 -42.02 10.32 33.73
CA TRP A 139 -42.54 11.56 33.18
C TRP A 139 -43.33 12.28 34.27
#